data_AF-A0A0C9Y4Y9-F1
#
_entry.id   AF-A0A0C9Y4Y9-F1
#
_cell.length_a   1.000
_cell.length_b   1.000
_cell.length_c   1.000
_cell.angle_alpha   90.00
_cell.angle_beta   90.00
_cell.angle_gamma   90.00
#
_symmetry.space_group_name_H-M   'P 1'
#
loop_
_entity.id
_entity.type
_entity.pdbx_description
1 polymer ?
#
loop_
_entity_poly.entity_id
_entity_poly.type
_entity_poly.pdbx_seq_one_letter_code
_entity_poly.pdbx_strand_id
1 'polypeptide(L)'
;MPAEKCKPCNNPLPYNWKPRVAKVKDAPVTSARPIIHASHENLTLNDWLTVFAYIDSHPTLPQANVVDHFKTLPSGALIFTQSTLSCKLKDQKKLEEHVNDNPSALSSRRPWVVTRPDVEWALFLWVKQMENKGEQVNGPMLKEKRQ
;
A
#
# COMPACT_ATOMS: atom_id res chain seq x y z
N MET A 1 53.38 -16.68 -26.64
CA MET A 1 52.26 -16.46 -25.69
C MET A 1 51.37 -17.69 -25.72
N PRO A 2 51.39 -18.57 -24.70
CA PRO A 2 50.54 -19.76 -24.68
C PRO A 2 49.09 -19.38 -24.32
N ALA A 3 48.14 -19.97 -25.05
CA ALA A 3 46.70 -19.74 -24.88
C ALA A 3 46.19 -20.33 -23.55
N GLU A 4 45.57 -19.50 -22.73
CA GLU A 4 44.93 -19.90 -21.48
C GLU A 4 43.67 -20.73 -21.79
N LYS A 5 43.64 -21.97 -21.30
CA LYS A 5 42.48 -22.86 -21.42
C LYS A 5 41.47 -22.51 -20.31
N CYS A 6 40.24 -22.19 -20.69
CA CYS A 6 39.14 -21.96 -19.75
C CYS A 6 38.86 -23.23 -18.92
N LYS A 7 38.68 -23.05 -17.61
CA LYS A 7 38.31 -24.13 -16.68
C LYS A 7 36.91 -24.67 -17.01
N PRO A 8 36.66 -25.99 -16.96
CA PRO A 8 35.33 -26.54 -17.17
C PRO A 8 34.38 -26.10 -16.04
N CYS A 9 33.22 -25.56 -16.41
CA CYS A 9 32.17 -25.23 -15.47
C CYS A 9 31.49 -26.52 -14.97
N ASN A 10 31.44 -26.72 -13.66
CA ASN A 10 30.68 -27.81 -13.06
C ASN A 10 29.18 -27.51 -13.17
N ASN A 11 28.42 -28.43 -13.75
CA ASN A 11 26.96 -28.35 -13.79
C ASN A 11 26.40 -28.40 -12.36
N PRO A 12 25.39 -27.57 -12.01
CA PRO A 12 24.74 -27.67 -10.72
C PRO A 12 24.02 -29.01 -10.56
N LEU A 13 24.05 -29.56 -9.35
CA LEU A 13 23.33 -30.77 -8.98
C LEU A 13 21.82 -30.63 -9.26
N PRO A 14 21.13 -31.70 -9.69
CA PRO A 14 19.70 -31.66 -9.98
C PRO A 14 18.90 -31.25 -8.74
N TYR A 15 17.99 -30.30 -8.92
CA TYR A 15 17.17 -29.70 -7.87
C TYR A 15 16.26 -30.76 -7.23
N ASN A 16 16.38 -30.96 -5.92
CA ASN A 16 15.59 -31.92 -5.17
C ASN A 16 14.20 -31.33 -4.86
N TRP A 17 13.20 -31.59 -5.71
CA TRP A 17 11.83 -31.15 -5.48
C TRP A 17 11.20 -31.97 -4.35
N LYS A 18 10.84 -31.33 -3.23
CA LYS A 18 10.04 -31.97 -2.19
C LYS A 18 8.61 -32.23 -2.72
N PRO A 19 8.01 -33.41 -2.48
CA PRO A 19 6.63 -33.68 -2.85
C PRO A 19 5.68 -32.71 -2.16
N ARG A 20 4.76 -32.12 -2.93
CA ARG A 20 3.75 -31.19 -2.44
C ARG A 20 2.71 -31.97 -1.63
N VAL A 21 2.64 -31.73 -0.32
CA VAL A 21 1.65 -32.35 0.57
C VAL A 21 0.25 -31.91 0.15
N ALA A 22 -0.67 -32.86 0.00
CA ALA A 22 -2.06 -32.60 -0.34
C ALA A 22 -2.74 -31.80 0.78
N LYS A 23 -3.37 -30.67 0.43
CA LYS A 23 -4.12 -29.84 1.38
C LYS A 23 -5.44 -30.53 1.70
N VAL A 24 -5.71 -30.76 2.99
CA VAL A 24 -7.02 -31.13 3.52
C VAL A 24 -8.01 -30.02 3.15
N LYS A 25 -9.08 -30.38 2.45
CA LYS A 25 -10.21 -29.49 2.16
C LYS A 25 -11.06 -29.36 3.42
N ASP A 26 -11.70 -28.20 3.58
CA ASP A 26 -12.77 -27.91 4.56
C ASP A 26 -12.36 -27.14 5.84
N ALA A 27 -11.52 -26.12 5.67
CA ALA A 27 -11.59 -24.93 6.50
C ALA A 27 -11.46 -23.68 5.59
N PRO A 28 -12.26 -22.61 5.79
CA PRO A 28 -12.01 -21.37 5.08
C PRO A 28 -10.64 -20.86 5.49
N VAL A 29 -9.73 -20.73 4.53
CA VAL A 29 -8.43 -20.10 4.71
C VAL A 29 -8.70 -18.61 4.94
N THR A 30 -8.99 -18.24 6.17
CA THR A 30 -9.04 -16.83 6.57
C THR A 30 -7.61 -16.33 6.61
N SER A 31 -7.26 -15.44 5.67
CA SER A 31 -5.98 -14.74 5.64
C SER A 31 -5.88 -13.63 6.71
N ALA A 32 -6.90 -13.46 7.54
CA ALA A 32 -6.92 -12.43 8.56
C ALA A 32 -5.89 -12.75 9.64
N ARG A 33 -4.88 -11.89 9.75
CA ARG A 33 -3.91 -11.94 10.85
C ARG A 33 -4.56 -11.33 12.09
N PRO A 34 -4.39 -11.91 13.29
CA PRO A 34 -4.78 -11.26 14.53
C PRO A 34 -4.01 -9.94 14.67
N ILE A 35 -4.70 -8.90 15.14
CA ILE A 35 -4.14 -7.56 15.35
C ILE A 35 -3.28 -7.62 16.63
N ILE A 36 -2.08 -8.19 16.50
CA ILE A 36 -1.09 -8.24 17.57
C ILE A 36 -0.27 -6.96 17.43
N HIS A 37 -0.74 -5.90 18.08
CA HIS A 37 -0.22 -4.52 18.05
C HIS A 37 -0.28 -3.89 16.64
N ALA A 38 -1.06 -2.81 16.51
CA ALA A 38 -1.22 -2.07 15.25
C ALA A 38 0.03 -1.24 14.91
N SER A 39 1.17 -1.92 14.78
CA SER A 39 2.27 -1.47 13.94
C SER A 39 1.70 -1.33 12.54
N HIS A 40 1.41 -0.10 12.09
CA HIS A 40 1.00 0.11 10.73
C HIS A 40 2.24 -0.01 9.83
N GLU A 41 2.58 -1.25 9.45
CA GLU A 41 3.60 -1.52 8.41
C GLU A 41 3.28 -0.78 7.08
N ASN A 42 2.02 -0.37 6.91
CA ASN A 42 1.54 0.39 5.76
C ASN A 42 0.84 1.67 6.24
N LEU A 43 1.64 2.72 6.45
CA LEU A 43 1.18 4.05 6.81
C LEU A 43 0.21 4.62 5.77
N THR A 44 -0.85 5.25 6.24
CA THR A 44 -1.85 5.91 5.40
C THR A 44 -1.28 7.20 4.80
N LEU A 45 -1.96 7.74 3.78
CA LEU A 45 -1.58 9.04 3.23
C LEU A 45 -1.62 10.15 4.30
N ASN A 46 -2.64 10.13 5.17
CA ASN A 46 -2.76 11.07 6.28
C ASN A 46 -1.60 10.97 7.29
N ASP A 47 -1.17 9.74 7.60
CA ASP A 47 0.00 9.50 8.44
C ASP A 47 1.26 10.15 7.85
N TRP A 48 1.47 10.01 6.53
CA TRP A 48 2.59 10.64 5.84
C TRP A 48 2.51 12.17 5.86
N LEU A 49 1.33 12.77 5.67
CA LEU A 49 1.16 14.23 5.78
C LEU A 49 1.49 14.74 7.18
N THR A 50 1.11 13.99 8.21
CA THR A 50 1.45 14.33 9.61
C THR A 50 2.96 14.32 9.83
N VAL A 51 3.66 13.34 9.25
CA VAL A 51 5.13 13.26 9.30
C VAL A 51 5.78 14.43 8.54
N PHE A 52 5.25 14.81 7.36
CA PHE A 52 5.77 15.96 6.61
C PHE A 52 5.59 17.27 7.36
N ALA A 53 4.42 17.52 7.94
CA ALA A 53 4.18 18.71 8.77
C ALA A 53 5.13 18.80 9.99
N TYR A 54 5.49 17.65 10.57
CA TYR A 54 6.48 17.60 11.64
C TYR A 54 7.90 17.96 11.16
N ILE A 55 8.28 17.54 9.96
CA ILE A 55 9.58 17.88 9.36
C ILE A 55 9.64 19.37 9.01
N ASP A 56 8.57 19.90 8.42
CA ASP A 56 8.49 21.31 8.02
C ASP A 56 8.56 22.26 9.23
N SER A 57 8.03 21.82 10.38
CA SER A 57 8.15 22.55 11.66
C SER A 57 9.52 22.40 12.33
N HIS A 58 10.35 21.45 11.90
CA HIS A 58 11.66 21.16 12.51
C HIS A 58 12.78 20.96 11.46
N PRO A 59 13.12 21.98 10.66
CA PRO A 59 14.07 21.84 9.54
C PRO A 59 15.51 21.49 9.97
N THR A 60 15.86 21.73 11.23
CA THR A 60 17.20 21.43 11.77
C THR A 60 17.33 20.01 12.32
N LEU A 61 16.21 19.26 12.44
CA LEU A 61 16.26 17.91 12.99
C LEU A 61 16.79 16.93 11.94
N PRO A 62 17.77 16.08 12.30
CA PRO A 62 18.19 15.01 11.41
C PRO A 62 17.09 13.97 11.29
N GLN A 63 17.03 13.34 10.12
CA GLN A 63 15.99 12.36 9.78
C GLN A 63 15.90 11.18 10.76
N ALA A 64 17.04 10.77 11.35
CA ALA A 64 17.07 9.73 12.38
C ALA A 64 16.25 10.12 13.62
N ASN A 65 16.37 11.37 14.08
CA ASN A 65 15.64 11.87 15.24
C ASN A 65 14.13 11.95 14.97
N VAL A 66 13.75 12.27 13.73
CA VAL A 66 12.33 12.23 13.31
C VAL A 66 11.77 10.82 13.44
N VAL A 67 12.50 9.83 12.93
CA VAL A 67 12.09 8.41 13.03
C VAL A 67 11.97 7.98 14.50
N ASP A 68 12.91 8.37 15.35
CA ASP A 68 12.90 7.99 16.77
C ASP A 68 11.78 8.70 17.55
N HIS A 69 11.46 9.96 17.21
CA HIS A 69 10.28 10.65 17.73
C HIS A 69 8.99 9.87 17.44
N PHE A 70 8.79 9.42 16.19
CA PHE A 70 7.59 8.69 15.81
C PHE A 70 7.50 7.27 16.38
N LYS A 71 8.65 6.62 16.65
CA LYS A 71 8.70 5.32 17.35
C LYS A 71 8.34 5.42 18.83
N THR A 72 8.67 6.55 19.48
CA THR A 72 8.47 6.73 20.92
C THR A 72 7.05 7.22 21.28
N LEU A 73 6.26 7.65 20.28
CA LEU A 73 4.87 8.04 20.49
C LEU A 73 4.03 6.86 21.01
N PRO A 74 3.22 7.07 22.06
CA PRO A 74 2.40 6.01 22.68
C PRO A 74 1.34 5.45 21.73
N SER A 75 1.03 6.16 20.64
CA SER A 75 0.17 5.65 19.59
C SER A 75 0.77 4.43 18.87
N GLY A 76 2.10 4.26 18.85
CA GLY A 76 2.80 3.14 18.23
C GLY A 76 2.50 2.89 16.75
N ALA A 77 1.71 3.78 16.12
CA ALA A 77 1.12 3.57 14.82
C ALA A 77 2.11 3.89 13.69
N LEU A 78 3.02 4.84 13.93
CA LEU A 78 3.90 5.41 12.93
C LEU A 78 5.27 4.74 12.95
N ILE A 79 5.33 3.47 12.52
CA ILE A 79 6.59 2.71 12.45
C ILE A 79 7.10 2.69 11.02
N PHE A 80 8.23 3.38 10.79
CA PHE A 80 8.91 3.40 9.50
C PHE A 80 10.42 3.52 9.68
N THR A 81 11.18 3.17 8.65
CA THR A 81 12.64 3.31 8.65
C THR A 81 13.06 4.65 8.05
N GLN A 82 14.28 5.07 8.35
CA GLN A 82 14.89 6.27 7.75
C GLN A 82 14.88 6.22 6.22
N SER A 83 15.15 5.05 5.63
CA SER A 83 15.11 4.86 4.17
C SER A 83 13.71 5.07 3.59
N THR A 84 12.65 4.58 4.25
CA THR A 84 11.27 4.81 3.82
C THR A 84 10.93 6.29 3.85
N LEU A 85 11.33 7.01 4.91
CA LEU A 85 11.11 8.45 4.99
C LEU A 85 11.84 9.20 3.87
N SER A 86 13.06 8.80 3.54
CA SER A 86 13.84 9.45 2.47
C SER A 86 13.18 9.27 1.11
N CYS A 87 12.70 8.05 0.82
CA CYS A 87 11.93 7.79 -0.40
C CYS A 87 10.64 8.63 -0.44
N LYS A 88 9.93 8.75 0.69
CA LYS A 88 8.67 9.48 0.76
C LYS A 88 8.83 10.98 0.60
N LEU A 89 9.92 11.56 1.10
CA LEU A 89 10.25 12.97 0.89
C LEU A 89 10.45 13.30 -0.59
N LYS A 90 11.04 12.38 -1.38
CA LYS A 90 11.17 12.57 -2.84
C LYS A 90 9.81 12.62 -3.55
N ASP A 91 8.85 11.84 -3.04
CA ASP A 91 7.50 11.73 -3.59
C ASP A 91 6.50 12.70 -2.93
N GLN A 92 6.94 13.60 -2.03
CA GLN A 92 6.05 14.45 -1.23
C GLN A 92 5.06 15.23 -2.09
N LYS A 93 5.56 15.93 -3.12
CA LYS A 93 4.72 16.74 -4.02
C LYS A 93 3.63 15.91 -4.70
N LYS A 94 3.97 14.70 -5.14
CA LYS A 94 3.02 13.77 -5.76
C LYS A 94 1.95 13.29 -4.78
N LEU A 95 2.32 13.10 -3.50
CA LEU A 95 1.38 12.71 -2.47
C LEU A 95 0.41 13.85 -2.13
N GLU A 96 0.90 15.10 -2.06
CA GLU A 96 0.07 16.29 -1.87
C GLU A 96 -0.90 16.52 -3.03
N GLU A 97 -0.43 16.40 -4.28
CA GLU A 97 -1.29 16.47 -5.47
C GLU A 97 -2.41 15.41 -5.42
N HIS A 98 -2.09 14.18 -5.01
CA HIS A 98 -3.07 13.10 -4.90
C HIS A 98 -4.16 13.34 -3.84
N VAL A 99 -3.84 14.07 -2.76
CA VAL A 99 -4.85 14.49 -1.75
C VAL A 99 -5.84 15.46 -2.36
N ASN A 100 -5.35 16.43 -3.14
CA ASN A 100 -6.18 17.45 -3.78
C ASN A 100 -7.13 16.84 -4.82
N ASP A 101 -6.66 15.85 -5.57
CA ASP A 101 -7.46 15.18 -6.61
C ASP A 101 -8.52 14.25 -6.00
N ASN A 102 -8.23 13.59 -4.88
CA ASN A 102 -9.08 12.55 -4.31
C ASN A 102 -9.25 12.73 -2.79
N PRO A 103 -10.35 13.35 -2.32
CA PRO A 103 -10.56 13.61 -0.90
C PRO A 103 -10.69 12.32 -0.06
N SER A 104 -11.06 11.18 -0.66
CA SER A 104 -11.07 9.88 0.01
C SER A 104 -9.69 9.25 0.18
N ALA A 105 -8.64 9.80 -0.45
CA ALA A 105 -7.31 9.21 -0.48
C ALA A 105 -6.59 9.26 0.89
N LEU A 106 -7.04 10.09 1.83
CA LEU A 106 -6.41 10.26 3.15
C LEU A 106 -6.36 8.97 3.97
N SER A 107 -7.41 8.16 3.91
CA SER A 107 -7.47 6.86 4.61
C SER A 107 -6.81 5.72 3.80
N SER A 108 -6.46 5.99 2.54
CA SER A 108 -5.88 4.99 1.66
C SER A 108 -4.41 4.72 2.02
N ARG A 109 -4.02 3.45 1.99
CA ARG A 109 -2.62 3.01 2.21
C ARG A 109 -1.81 2.95 0.93
N ARG A 110 -2.48 2.88 -0.21
CA ARG A 110 -1.89 2.74 -1.55
C ARG A 110 -2.69 3.56 -2.56
N PRO A 111 -2.04 4.11 -3.59
CA PRO A 111 -2.76 4.66 -4.73
C PRO A 111 -3.71 3.60 -5.28
N TRP A 112 -5.00 3.92 -5.31
CA TRP A 112 -5.99 3.07 -5.98
C TRP A 112 -5.87 3.31 -7.47
N VAL A 113 -5.30 2.35 -8.18
CA VAL A 113 -5.28 2.36 -9.64
C VAL A 113 -6.55 1.68 -10.10
N VAL A 114 -7.56 2.48 -10.47
CA VAL A 114 -8.78 1.95 -11.07
C VAL A 114 -8.50 1.66 -12.53
N THR A 115 -8.69 0.41 -12.93
CA THR A 115 -8.41 -0.07 -14.29
C THR A 115 -9.21 0.68 -15.36
N ARG A 116 -10.38 1.23 -15.01
CA ARG A 116 -11.29 1.95 -15.89
C ARG A 116 -11.91 3.16 -15.17
N PRO A 117 -11.19 4.30 -15.10
CA PRO A 117 -11.68 5.47 -14.39
C PRO A 117 -12.97 6.01 -15.04
N ASP A 118 -13.12 5.89 -16.36
CA ASP A 118 -14.33 6.23 -17.12
C ASP A 118 -15.59 5.53 -16.56
N VAL A 119 -15.49 4.23 -16.28
CA VAL A 119 -16.60 3.44 -15.76
C VAL A 119 -16.91 3.81 -14.31
N GLU A 120 -15.89 4.00 -13.48
CA GLU A 120 -16.07 4.38 -12.09
C GLU A 120 -16.73 5.76 -11.97
N TRP A 121 -16.31 6.73 -12.78
CA TRP A 121 -16.94 8.06 -12.86
C TRP A 121 -18.40 7.97 -13.31
N ALA A 122 -18.69 7.19 -14.36
CA ALA A 122 -20.06 6.98 -14.82
C ALA A 122 -20.94 6.32 -13.74
N LEU A 123 -20.39 5.35 -13.01
CA LEU A 123 -21.07 4.67 -11.92
C LEU A 123 -21.32 5.63 -10.75
N PHE A 124 -20.34 6.44 -10.38
CA PHE A 124 -20.46 7.47 -9.33
C PHE A 124 -21.56 8.48 -9.67
N LEU A 125 -21.56 9.02 -10.89
CA LEU A 125 -22.59 9.95 -11.35
C LEU A 125 -23.98 9.31 -11.34
N TRP A 126 -24.08 8.04 -11.76
CA TRP A 126 -25.34 7.30 -11.72
C TRP A 126 -25.83 7.07 -10.28
N VAL A 127 -24.96 6.64 -9.36
CA VAL A 127 -25.31 6.47 -7.94
C VAL A 127 -25.81 7.79 -7.36
N LYS A 128 -25.09 8.90 -7.58
CA LYS A 128 -25.50 10.24 -7.14
C LYS A 128 -26.87 10.65 -7.70
N GLN A 129 -27.17 10.29 -8.95
CA GLN A 129 -28.49 10.52 -9.54
C GLN A 129 -29.58 9.70 -8.85
N MET A 130 -29.30 8.45 -8.47
CA MET A 130 -30.27 7.58 -7.76
C MET A 130 -30.50 8.06 -6.32
N GLU A 131 -29.45 8.47 -5.62
CA GLU A 131 -29.55 9.07 -4.28
C GLU A 131 -30.39 10.36 -4.30
N ASN A 132 -30.20 11.22 -5.31
CA ASN A 132 -31.03 12.42 -5.49
C ASN A 132 -32.51 12.10 -5.75
N LYS A 133 -32.82 10.91 -6.25
CA LYS A 133 -34.20 10.42 -6.42
C LYS A 133 -34.76 9.77 -5.14
N GLY A 134 -33.94 9.65 -4.09
CA GLY A 134 -34.31 8.99 -2.83
C GLY A 134 -34.18 7.47 -2.87
N GLU A 135 -33.57 6.90 -3.91
CA GLU A 135 -33.36 5.45 -4.04
C GLU A 135 -31.97 5.06 -3.52
N GLN A 136 -31.92 4.03 -2.65
CA GLN A 136 -30.65 3.51 -2.15
C GLN A 136 -30.09 2.45 -3.10
N VAL A 137 -28.91 2.69 -3.64
CA VAL A 137 -28.27 1.77 -4.57
C VAL A 137 -27.63 0.60 -3.82
N ASN A 138 -28.03 -0.63 -4.15
CA ASN A 138 -27.50 -1.86 -3.57
C ASN A 138 -26.51 -2.58 -4.51
N GLY A 139 -25.66 -3.43 -3.94
CA GLY A 139 -24.65 -4.21 -4.67
C GLY A 139 -25.17 -5.01 -5.88
N PRO A 140 -26.35 -5.67 -5.82
CA PRO A 140 -26.94 -6.34 -6.98
C PRO A 140 -27.26 -5.39 -8.14
N MET A 141 -27.77 -4.20 -7.87
CA MET A 141 -28.08 -3.20 -8.91
C MET A 141 -26.81 -2.75 -9.64
N LEU A 142 -25.70 -2.59 -8.91
CA LEU A 142 -24.40 -2.27 -9.51
C LEU A 142 -23.85 -3.39 -10.40
N LYS A 143 -24.10 -4.66 -10.02
CA LYS A 143 -23.70 -5.81 -10.85
C LYS A 143 -24.53 -5.90 -12.13
N GLU A 144 -25.83 -5.63 -12.05
CA GLU A 144 -26.73 -5.62 -13.21
C GLU A 144 -26.40 -4.46 -14.15
N LYS A 145 -26.10 -3.27 -13.63
CA LYS A 145 -25.72 -2.10 -14.41
C LYS A 145 -24.40 -2.25 -15.18
N ARG A 146 -23.58 -3.25 -14.82
CA ARG A 146 -22.30 -3.56 -15.46
C ARG A 146 -22.46 -4.38 -16.75
N GLN A 147 -23.57 -5.09 -16.93
CA GLN A 147 -23.88 -5.85 -18.14
C GLN A 147 -24.27 -4.91 -19.28
#